data_AF-A0A1S3Z1Z9-F1
#
_entry.id   AF-A0A1S3Z1Z9-F1
#
_cell.length_a   1.000
_cell.length_b   1.000
_cell.length_c   1.000
_cell.angle_alpha   90.00
_cell.angle_beta   90.00
_cell.angle_gamma   90.00
#
_symmetry.space_group_name_H-M   'P 1'
#
loop_
_entity.id
_entity.type
_entity.pdbx_description
1 polymer ?
#
loop_
_entity_poly.entity_id
_entity_poly.type
_entity_poly.pdbx_seq_one_letter_code
_entity_poly.pdbx_strand_id
1 'polypeptide(L)'
;MTLMHYLCKVLADKLPELLDFSNDLSSLEPAAKIQLKFLAEEMQAISKGLEKVVQELSMSENDGIVSENFRKALKEFLCHAEGEVRSLAQLYSGVGRNVDSLILYFGEDPARCPFEQVISTLLNFRRMFNQALEENRKQIEFERKKAEKEALERQKTSHSEKT
;
A
#
# COMPACT_ATOMS: atom_id res chain seq x y z
N MET A 1 7.45 -26.64 8.65
CA MET A 1 8.51 -25.61 8.68
C MET A 1 8.89 -25.26 7.26
N THR A 2 8.87 -23.98 6.89
CA THR A 2 9.23 -23.49 5.54
C THR A 2 10.41 -22.51 5.61
N LEU A 3 10.94 -22.05 4.46
CA LEU A 3 11.98 -21.01 4.45
C LEU A 3 11.54 -19.72 5.14
N MET A 4 10.27 -19.32 5.01
CA MET A 4 9.75 -18.16 5.75
C MET A 4 9.74 -18.39 7.27
N HIS A 5 9.38 -19.59 7.73
CA HIS A 5 9.47 -19.92 9.16
C HIS A 5 10.91 -19.85 9.65
N TYR A 6 11.84 -20.37 8.86
CA TYR A 6 13.26 -20.32 9.19
C TYR A 6 13.77 -18.87 9.24
N LEU A 7 13.43 -18.04 8.26
CA LEU A 7 13.74 -16.61 8.25
C LEU A 7 13.22 -15.91 9.51
N CYS A 8 11.95 -16.09 9.87
CA CYS A 8 11.38 -15.51 11.09
C CYS A 8 12.12 -15.95 12.35
N LYS A 9 12.60 -17.21 12.42
CA LYS A 9 13.41 -17.70 13.56
C LYS A 9 14.79 -17.03 13.61
N VAL A 10 15.46 -16.92 12.46
CA VAL A 10 16.76 -16.26 12.37
C VAL A 10 16.65 -14.79 12.75
N LEU A 11 15.62 -14.09 12.26
CA LEU A 11 15.36 -12.70 12.64
C LEU A 11 15.06 -12.58 14.14
N ALA A 12 14.24 -13.46 14.72
CA ALA A 12 13.97 -13.42 16.16
C ALA A 12 15.23 -13.60 17.02
N ASP A 13 16.22 -14.37 16.55
CA ASP A 13 17.49 -14.59 17.26
C ASP A 13 18.53 -13.50 17.00
N LYS A 14 18.62 -12.99 15.76
CA LYS A 14 19.70 -12.11 15.33
C LYS A 14 19.33 -10.64 15.20
N LEU A 15 18.10 -10.33 14.79
CA LEU A 15 17.61 -9.00 14.44
C LEU A 15 16.11 -8.86 14.82
N PRO A 16 15.76 -8.96 16.12
CA PRO A 16 14.37 -8.97 16.58
C PRO A 16 13.62 -7.67 16.25
N GLU A 17 14.33 -6.56 16.08
CA GLU A 17 13.80 -5.25 15.64
C GLU A 17 13.23 -5.27 14.22
N LEU A 18 13.50 -6.31 13.43
CA LEU A 18 12.90 -6.47 12.10
C LEU A 18 11.60 -7.27 12.14
N LEU A 19 11.17 -7.81 13.28
CA LEU A 19 9.96 -8.64 13.35
C LEU A 19 8.66 -7.85 13.18
N ASP A 20 8.69 -6.54 13.40
CA ASP A 20 7.53 -5.65 13.34
C ASP A 20 7.53 -4.71 12.12
N PHE A 21 8.45 -4.90 11.16
CA PHE A 21 8.51 -4.12 9.90
C PHE A 21 7.16 -4.08 9.16
N SER A 22 6.33 -5.10 9.35
CA SER A 22 5.01 -5.19 8.71
C SER A 22 4.04 -4.10 9.19
N ASN A 23 4.34 -3.42 10.30
CA ASN A 23 3.60 -2.26 10.80
C ASN A 23 3.88 -1.01 9.97
N ASP A 24 5.10 -0.83 9.49
CA ASP A 24 5.51 0.31 8.65
C ASP A 24 4.86 0.24 7.26
N LEU A 25 4.39 -0.94 6.86
CA LEU A 25 3.73 -1.20 5.58
C LEU A 25 2.20 -1.20 5.70
N SER A 26 1.63 -0.41 6.60
CA SER A 26 0.17 -0.34 6.83
C SER A 26 -0.64 0.11 5.61
N SER A 27 -0.06 0.93 4.73
CA SER A 27 -0.70 1.41 3.49
C SER A 27 -0.71 0.39 2.35
N LEU A 28 -0.13 -0.79 2.54
CA LEU A 28 0.00 -1.78 1.47
C LEU A 28 -1.34 -2.39 1.05
N GLU A 29 -2.22 -2.70 2.02
CA GLU A 29 -3.59 -3.16 1.76
C GLU A 29 -4.44 -2.17 0.93
N PRO A 30 -4.53 -0.86 1.28
CA PRO A 30 -5.24 0.09 0.45
C PRO A 30 -4.54 0.33 -0.89
N ALA A 31 -3.20 0.36 -0.92
CA ALA A 31 -2.45 0.50 -2.19
C ALA A 31 -2.76 -0.64 -3.17
N ALA A 32 -2.92 -1.87 -2.68
CA ALA A 32 -3.24 -3.04 -3.50
C ALA A 32 -4.62 -2.97 -4.18
N LYS A 33 -5.49 -2.04 -3.77
CA LYS A 33 -6.82 -1.83 -4.36
C LYS A 33 -6.81 -0.74 -5.42
N ILE A 34 -5.73 0.03 -5.53
CA ILE A 34 -5.58 1.09 -6.52
C ILE A 34 -5.35 0.45 -7.89
N GLN A 35 -6.02 0.98 -8.90
CA GLN A 35 -5.74 0.64 -10.30
C GLN A 35 -5.25 1.92 -10.99
N LEU A 36 -3.99 1.91 -11.43
CA LEU A 36 -3.38 3.12 -12.02
C LEU A 36 -4.05 3.53 -13.32
N LYS A 37 -4.66 2.57 -14.03
CA LYS A 37 -5.48 2.82 -15.20
C LYS A 37 -6.65 3.76 -14.89
N PHE A 38 -7.44 3.47 -13.84
CA PHE A 38 -8.56 4.32 -13.47
C PHE A 38 -8.08 5.70 -13.00
N LEU A 39 -6.97 5.75 -12.27
CA LEU A 39 -6.39 7.03 -11.86
C LEU A 39 -6.00 7.90 -13.08
N ALA A 40 -5.44 7.29 -14.14
CA ALA A 40 -5.12 7.98 -15.38
C ALA A 40 -6.37 8.46 -16.12
N GLU A 41 -7.42 7.62 -16.18
CA GLU A 41 -8.70 7.96 -16.82
C GLU A 41 -9.37 9.14 -16.11
N GLU A 42 -9.41 9.15 -14.78
CA GLU A 42 -9.97 10.26 -13.98
C GLU A 42 -9.18 11.55 -14.18
N MET A 43 -7.83 11.49 -14.16
CA MET A 43 -6.99 12.67 -14.42
C MET A 43 -7.25 13.24 -15.83
N GLN A 44 -7.41 12.35 -16.83
CA GLN A 44 -7.73 12.76 -18.19
C GLN A 44 -9.12 13.38 -18.28
N ALA A 45 -10.12 12.81 -17.60
CA ALA A 45 -11.49 13.31 -17.57
C ALA A 45 -11.55 14.72 -16.97
N ILE A 46 -10.85 14.95 -15.85
CA ILE A 46 -10.75 16.26 -15.20
C ILE A 46 -10.09 17.28 -16.12
N SER A 47 -8.97 16.92 -16.74
CA SER A 47 -8.24 17.81 -17.66
C SER A 47 -9.12 18.21 -18.85
N LYS A 48 -9.77 17.24 -19.50
CA LYS A 48 -10.70 17.50 -20.61
C LYS A 48 -11.92 18.31 -20.18
N GLY A 49 -12.43 18.08 -18.98
CA GLY A 49 -13.54 18.85 -18.41
C GLY A 49 -13.17 20.33 -18.31
N LEU A 50 -12.00 20.62 -17.75
CA LEU A 50 -11.50 22.00 -17.65
C LEU A 50 -11.28 22.65 -19.02
N GLU A 51 -10.67 21.93 -19.97
CA GLU A 51 -10.51 22.40 -21.36
C GLU A 51 -11.83 22.79 -22.01
N LYS A 52 -12.89 22.00 -21.81
CA LYS A 52 -14.23 22.31 -22.31
C LYS A 52 -14.81 23.57 -21.69
N VAL A 53 -14.67 23.77 -20.38
CA VAL A 53 -15.14 24.99 -19.71
C VAL A 53 -14.42 26.23 -20.23
N VAL A 54 -13.11 26.13 -20.50
CA VAL A 54 -12.34 27.21 -21.13
C VAL A 54 -12.84 27.50 -22.55
N GLN A 55 -13.14 26.46 -23.34
CA GLN A 55 -13.72 26.62 -24.68
C GLN A 55 -15.11 27.27 -24.64
N GLU A 56 -15.97 26.85 -23.71
CA GLU A 56 -17.30 27.43 -23.53
C GLU A 56 -17.22 28.91 -23.14
N LEU A 57 -16.27 29.30 -22.28
CA LEU A 57 -16.04 30.71 -21.98
C LEU A 57 -15.69 31.49 -23.24
N SER A 58 -14.76 30.99 -24.05
CA SER A 58 -14.33 31.64 -25.30
C SER A 58 -15.46 31.74 -26.31
N MET A 59 -16.26 30.69 -26.48
CA MET A 59 -17.41 30.68 -27.40
C MET A 59 -18.49 31.69 -26.97
N SER A 60 -18.74 31.81 -25.66
CA SER A 60 -19.78 32.69 -25.12
C SER A 60 -19.52 34.19 -25.33
N GLU A 61 -18.32 34.57 -25.76
CA GLU A 61 -18.01 35.96 -26.15
C GLU A 61 -18.84 36.40 -27.36
N ASN A 62 -19.24 35.46 -28.23
CA ASN A 62 -20.06 35.73 -29.41
C ASN A 62 -21.55 35.93 -29.09
N ASP A 63 -21.99 35.58 -27.88
CA ASP A 63 -23.41 35.61 -27.47
C ASP A 63 -23.86 37.01 -27.00
N GLY A 64 -22.95 37.99 -26.96
CA GLY A 64 -23.26 39.37 -26.58
C GLY A 64 -23.62 39.55 -25.11
N ILE A 65 -24.60 40.42 -24.83
CA ILE A 65 -24.97 40.81 -23.45
C ILE A 65 -25.68 39.68 -22.68
N VAL A 66 -26.31 38.74 -23.38
CA VAL A 66 -27.08 37.65 -22.77
C VAL A 66 -26.17 36.70 -21.97
N SER A 67 -24.89 36.57 -22.36
CA SER A 67 -23.90 35.72 -21.68
C SER A 67 -23.08 36.42 -20.60
N GLU A 68 -23.34 37.71 -20.28
CA GLU A 68 -22.49 38.47 -19.35
C GLU A 68 -22.39 37.84 -17.95
N ASN A 69 -23.52 37.46 -17.37
CA ASN A 69 -23.56 36.80 -16.06
C ASN A 69 -22.90 35.43 -16.10
N PHE A 70 -23.09 34.67 -17.19
CA PHE A 70 -22.44 33.38 -17.40
C PHE A 70 -20.92 33.53 -17.45
N ARG A 71 -20.41 34.46 -18.26
CA ARG A 71 -18.98 34.74 -18.39
C ARG A 71 -18.35 35.17 -17.07
N LYS A 72 -19.04 35.98 -16.27
CA LYS A 72 -18.57 36.39 -14.94
C LYS A 72 -18.43 35.19 -14.00
N ALA A 73 -19.45 34.34 -13.92
CA ALA A 73 -19.44 33.14 -13.09
C ALA A 73 -18.36 32.13 -13.53
N LEU A 74 -18.22 31.90 -14.84
CA LEU A 74 -17.22 30.97 -15.37
C LEU A 74 -15.78 31.44 -15.10
N LYS A 75 -15.51 32.75 -15.23
CA LYS A 75 -14.19 33.32 -14.90
C LYS A 75 -13.82 33.14 -13.44
N GLU A 76 -14.79 33.35 -12.53
CA GLU A 76 -14.58 33.13 -11.10
C GLU A 76 -14.32 31.65 -10.78
N PHE A 77 -15.09 30.75 -11.40
CA PHE A 77 -14.86 29.31 -11.29
C PHE A 77 -13.47 28.90 -11.80
N LEU A 78 -13.10 29.34 -13.01
CA LEU A 78 -11.82 28.99 -13.65
C LEU A 78 -10.62 29.47 -12.84
N CYS A 79 -10.71 30.66 -12.22
CA CYS A 79 -9.66 31.18 -11.34
C CYS A 79 -9.24 30.18 -10.25
N HIS A 80 -10.21 29.42 -9.72
CA HIS A 80 -9.97 28.40 -8.70
C HIS A 80 -9.65 27.03 -9.32
N ALA A 81 -10.48 26.59 -10.27
CA ALA A 81 -10.40 25.26 -10.86
C ALA A 81 -9.05 25.01 -11.56
N GLU A 82 -8.49 26.01 -12.26
CA GLU A 82 -7.17 25.87 -12.90
C GLU A 82 -6.04 25.62 -11.89
N GLY A 83 -6.11 26.26 -10.72
CA GLY A 83 -5.15 26.05 -9.63
C GLY A 83 -5.23 24.63 -9.08
N GLU A 84 -6.45 24.16 -8.78
CA GLU A 84 -6.69 22.82 -8.27
C GLU A 84 -6.28 21.73 -9.26
N VAL A 85 -6.65 21.87 -10.54
CA VAL A 85 -6.27 20.89 -11.58
C VAL A 85 -4.76 20.86 -11.80
N ARG A 86 -4.08 22.01 -11.74
CA ARG A 86 -2.61 22.07 -11.80
C ARG A 86 -1.96 21.35 -10.62
N SER A 87 -2.46 21.58 -9.41
CA SER A 87 -1.99 20.92 -8.19
C SER A 87 -2.19 19.39 -8.29
N LEU A 88 -3.38 18.95 -8.73
CA LEU A 88 -3.69 17.55 -8.94
C LEU A 88 -2.79 16.90 -9.99
N ALA A 89 -2.53 17.58 -11.12
CA ALA A 89 -1.63 17.09 -12.16
C ALA A 89 -0.19 16.91 -11.64
N GLN A 90 0.29 17.81 -10.76
CA GLN A 90 1.58 17.66 -10.11
C GLN A 90 1.62 16.44 -9.18
N LEU A 91 0.58 16.24 -8.37
CA LEU A 91 0.46 15.05 -7.51
C LEU A 91 0.44 13.76 -8.34
N TYR A 92 -0.36 13.71 -9.41
CA TYR A 92 -0.44 12.58 -10.34
C TYR A 92 0.92 12.27 -10.98
N SER A 93 1.66 13.30 -11.41
CA SER A 93 3.03 13.11 -11.93
C SER A 93 4.01 12.59 -10.87
N GLY A 94 3.81 12.97 -9.60
CA GLY A 94 4.56 12.44 -8.47
C GLY A 94 4.29 10.96 -8.24
N VAL A 95 3.02 10.54 -8.33
CA VAL A 95 2.64 9.12 -8.24
C VAL A 95 3.35 8.30 -9.32
N GLY A 96 3.31 8.74 -10.58
CA GLY A 96 4.00 8.04 -11.68
C GLY A 96 5.49 7.82 -11.41
N ARG A 97 6.20 8.89 -11.01
CA ARG A 97 7.64 8.80 -10.68
C ARG A 97 7.93 7.88 -9.50
N ASN A 98 7.09 7.91 -8.46
CA ASN A 98 7.26 7.06 -7.29
C ASN A 98 6.98 5.58 -7.61
N VAL A 99 5.99 5.31 -8.46
CA VAL A 99 5.70 3.97 -8.97
C VAL A 99 6.89 3.42 -9.75
N ASP A 100 7.42 4.17 -10.71
CA ASP A 100 8.58 3.75 -11.51
C ASP A 100 9.79 3.49 -10.61
N SER A 101 10.05 4.39 -9.66
CA SER A 101 11.16 4.26 -8.70
C SER A 101 11.02 3.03 -7.82
N LEU A 102 9.79 2.71 -7.37
CA LEU A 102 9.51 1.52 -6.58
C LEU A 102 9.77 0.24 -7.39
N ILE A 103 9.27 0.18 -8.62
CA ILE A 103 9.45 -0.99 -9.49
C ILE A 103 10.94 -1.22 -9.78
N LEU A 104 11.68 -0.15 -10.10
CA LEU A 104 13.14 -0.19 -10.31
C LEU A 104 13.90 -0.61 -9.05
N TYR A 105 13.48 -0.15 -7.87
CA TYR A 105 14.11 -0.53 -6.60
C TYR A 105 14.04 -2.04 -6.35
N PHE A 106 12.94 -2.69 -6.76
CA PHE A 106 12.80 -4.15 -6.69
C PHE A 106 13.49 -4.90 -7.85
N GLY A 107 14.22 -4.19 -8.72
CA GLY A 107 14.96 -4.78 -9.84
C GLY A 107 14.08 -5.18 -11.03
N GLU A 108 12.84 -4.68 -11.07
CA GLU A 108 11.88 -4.94 -12.14
C GLU A 108 11.91 -3.80 -13.18
N ASP A 109 11.44 -4.08 -14.38
CA ASP A 109 11.30 -3.09 -15.46
C ASP A 109 9.90 -2.44 -15.41
N PRO A 110 9.78 -1.11 -15.18
CA PRO A 110 8.48 -0.42 -15.16
C PRO A 110 7.67 -0.57 -16.45
N ALA A 111 8.32 -0.81 -17.60
CA ALA A 111 7.61 -1.03 -18.85
C ALA A 111 6.97 -2.44 -18.94
N ARG A 112 7.35 -3.37 -18.05
CA ARG A 112 6.96 -4.79 -18.11
C ARG A 112 6.30 -5.29 -16.84
N CYS A 113 6.51 -4.61 -15.71
CA CYS A 113 6.00 -4.99 -14.39
C CYS A 113 5.00 -3.92 -13.91
N PRO A 114 3.69 -4.22 -13.88
CA PRO A 114 2.69 -3.30 -13.37
C PRO A 114 2.86 -3.03 -11.87
N PHE A 115 2.51 -1.82 -11.44
CA PHE A 115 2.44 -1.43 -10.02
C PHE A 115 1.64 -2.43 -9.18
N GLU A 116 0.48 -2.86 -9.68
CA GLU A 116 -0.43 -3.77 -9.01
C GLU A 116 0.23 -5.11 -8.72
N GLN A 117 1.13 -5.57 -9.61
CA GLN A 117 1.89 -6.79 -9.42
C GLN A 117 2.91 -6.63 -8.29
N VAL A 118 3.69 -5.54 -8.27
CA VAL A 118 4.68 -5.27 -7.22
C VAL A 118 4.01 -5.18 -5.85
N ILE A 119 2.92 -4.42 -5.76
CA ILE A 119 2.18 -4.26 -4.50
C ILE A 119 1.54 -5.58 -4.06
N SER A 120 0.97 -6.37 -4.97
CA SER A 120 0.43 -7.70 -4.65
C SER A 120 1.52 -8.64 -4.11
N THR A 121 2.69 -8.65 -4.73
CA THR A 121 3.85 -9.44 -4.26
C THR A 121 4.25 -9.04 -2.84
N LEU A 122 4.43 -7.74 -2.58
CA LEU A 122 4.76 -7.24 -1.25
C LEU A 122 3.69 -7.58 -0.22
N LEU A 123 2.43 -7.45 -0.60
CA LEU A 123 1.29 -7.75 0.27
C LEU A 123 1.24 -9.22 0.65
N ASN A 124 1.47 -10.11 -0.32
CA ASN A 124 1.55 -11.54 -0.09
C ASN A 124 2.75 -11.89 0.79
N PHE A 125 3.91 -11.29 0.56
CA PHE A 125 5.08 -11.46 1.43
C PHE A 125 4.77 -11.05 2.88
N ARG A 126 4.19 -9.86 3.09
CA ARG A 126 3.77 -9.36 4.41
C ARG A 126 2.86 -10.36 5.12
N ARG A 127 1.85 -10.89 4.42
CA ARG A 127 0.90 -11.88 4.96
C ARG A 127 1.59 -13.19 5.34
N MET A 128 2.40 -13.74 4.43
CA MET A 128 3.14 -14.97 4.66
C MET A 128 4.14 -14.84 5.81
N PHE A 129 4.82 -13.69 5.92
CA PHE A 129 5.73 -13.41 7.02
C PHE A 129 5.00 -13.39 8.36
N ASN A 130 3.91 -12.62 8.47
CA ASN A 130 3.14 -12.51 9.71
C ASN A 130 2.55 -13.87 10.12
N GLN A 131 2.06 -14.65 9.15
CA GLN A 131 1.56 -16.00 9.41
C GLN A 131 2.67 -16.92 9.94
N ALA A 132 3.82 -16.98 9.27
CA ALA A 132 4.94 -17.82 9.69
C ALA A 132 5.50 -17.42 11.07
N LEU A 133 5.52 -16.12 11.38
CA LEU A 133 5.92 -15.61 12.68
C LEU A 133 4.96 -16.07 13.78
N GLU A 134 3.65 -16.00 13.54
CA GLU A 134 2.63 -16.43 14.49
C GLU A 134 2.64 -17.97 14.68
N GLU A 135 2.79 -18.72 13.59
CA GLU A 135 2.92 -20.18 13.62
C GLU A 135 4.17 -20.62 14.42
N ASN A 136 5.30 -19.92 14.24
CA ASN A 136 6.51 -20.14 15.05
C ASN A 136 6.25 -19.89 16.55
N ARG A 137 5.58 -18.78 16.91
CA ARG A 137 5.27 -18.46 18.31
C ARG A 137 4.38 -19.54 18.94
N LYS A 138 3.35 -19.99 18.23
CA LYS A 138 2.48 -21.09 18.68
C LYS A 138 3.25 -22.39 18.90
N GLN A 139 4.15 -22.72 17.98
CA GLN A 139 4.96 -23.93 18.09
C GLN A 139 5.89 -23.87 19.31
N ILE A 140 6.56 -22.75 19.55
CA ILE A 140 7.43 -22.54 20.71
C ILE A 140 6.64 -22.68 22.01
N GLU A 141 5.46 -22.04 22.09
CA GLU A 141 4.61 -22.11 23.28
C GLU A 141 4.08 -23.53 23.53
N PHE A 142 3.75 -24.27 22.47
CA PHE A 142 3.34 -25.67 22.57
C PHE A 142 4.48 -26.56 23.08
N GLU A 143 5.68 -26.40 22.53
CA GLU A 143 6.88 -27.15 22.95
C GLU A 143 7.25 -26.84 24.40
N ARG A 144 7.17 -25.57 24.84
CA ARG A 144 7.40 -25.16 26.22
C ARG A 144 6.43 -25.84 27.18
N LYS A 145 5.11 -25.80 26.89
CA LYS A 145 4.08 -26.46 27.72
C LYS A 145 4.28 -27.97 27.81
N LYS A 146 4.69 -28.60 26.70
CA LYS A 146 4.95 -30.05 26.67
C LYS A 146 6.16 -30.39 27.54
N ALA A 147 7.26 -29.65 27.41
CA ALA A 147 8.47 -29.84 28.20
C ALA A 147 8.21 -29.65 29.71
N GLU A 148 7.39 -28.66 30.09
CA GLU A 148 6.99 -28.42 31.48
C GLU A 148 6.17 -29.57 32.07
N LYS A 149 5.22 -30.12 31.30
CA LYS A 149 4.45 -31.30 31.72
C LYS A 149 5.33 -32.52 31.90
N GLU A 150 6.21 -32.80 30.94
CA GLU A 150 7.15 -33.92 31.01
C GLU A 150 8.12 -33.78 32.20
N ALA A 151 8.58 -32.56 32.49
CA ALA A 151 9.44 -32.29 33.65
C ALA A 151 8.71 -32.54 34.98
N LEU A 152 7.44 -32.12 35.08
CA LEU A 152 6.61 -32.34 36.27
C LEU A 152 6.30 -33.83 36.49
N GLU A 153 6.03 -34.58 35.42
CA GLU A 153 5.82 -36.02 35.49
C GLU A 153 7.08 -36.78 35.94
N ARG A 154 8.26 -36.42 35.40
CA ARG A 154 9.56 -36.99 35.83
C ARG A 154 9.89 -36.71 37.30
N GLN A 155 9.54 -35.51 37.80
CA GLN A 155 9.73 -35.21 39.22
C GLN A 155 8.82 -36.07 40.11
N LYS A 156 7.57 -36.29 39.72
CA LYS A 156 6.61 -37.13 40.48
C LYS A 156 7.04 -38.60 40.55
N THR A 157 7.51 -39.19 39.45
CA THR A 157 8.03 -40.57 39.46
C THR A 157 9.29 -40.69 40.32
N SER A 158 10.23 -39.74 40.22
CA SER A 158 11.46 -39.76 41.03
C SER A 158 11.24 -39.59 42.55
N HIS A 159 10.11 -38.99 42.95
CA HIS A 159 9.73 -38.85 44.37
C HIS A 159 9.04 -40.12 44.89
N SER A 160 8.29 -40.82 44.03
CA SER A 160 7.62 -42.10 44.37
C SER A 160 8.59 -43.27 44.47
N GLU A 161 9.76 -43.23 43.81
CA GLU A 161 10.78 -44.29 43.88
C GLU A 161 11.74 -44.16 45.08
N LYS A 162 11.69 -43.04 45.80
CA LYS A 162 12.55 -42.76 46.97
C LYS A 162 11.82 -42.87 48.32
N THR A 163 10.55 -43.26 48.31
CA THR A 163 9.72 -43.50 49.50
C THR A 163 9.38 -44.98 49.58
#